data_AF-A0A430A3X0-F1
#
_entry.id   AF-A0A430A3X0-F1
#
_cell.length_a   1.000
_cell.length_b   1.000
_cell.length_c   1.000
_cell.angle_alpha   90.00
_cell.angle_beta   90.00
_cell.angle_gamma   90.00
#
_symmetry.space_group_name_H-M   'P 1'
#
loop_
_entity.id
_entity.type
_entity.pdbx_description
1 polymer ?
#
loop_
_entity_poly.entity_id
_entity_poly.type
_entity_poly.pdbx_seq_one_letter_code
_entity_poly.pdbx_strand_id
1 'polypeptide(L)'
;MLKKQRQEIDRIDQEIISLLEARLDVVNEVVGIKEQENIEVLDSDREKKILDKVGMTVINKEYAPVIKELYQEMMRVSKEYQSSKLVKKKR
;
A
#
# COMPACT_ATOMS: atom_id res chain seq x y z
N MET A 1 22.60 -22.50 -10.65
CA MET A 1 22.07 -23.01 -9.37
C MET A 1 21.25 -21.96 -8.58
N LEU A 2 20.24 -21.32 -9.20
CA LEU A 2 19.31 -20.41 -8.50
C LEU A 2 17.84 -20.58 -8.96
N LYS A 3 17.57 -21.59 -9.81
CA LYS A 3 16.29 -21.72 -10.50
C LYS A 3 15.13 -21.92 -9.52
N LYS A 4 15.33 -22.76 -8.49
CA LYS A 4 14.30 -23.03 -7.47
C LYS A 4 13.97 -21.79 -6.63
N GLN A 5 14.98 -21.04 -6.20
CA GLN A 5 14.80 -19.81 -5.43
C GLN A 5 14.10 -18.73 -6.27
N ARG A 6 14.47 -18.58 -7.54
CA ARG A 6 13.80 -17.63 -8.45
C ARG A 6 12.34 -18.00 -8.69
N GLN A 7 12.04 -19.28 -8.90
CA GLN A 7 10.66 -19.74 -9.04
C GLN A 7 9.82 -19.49 -7.78
N GLU A 8 10.43 -19.60 -6.60
CA GLU A 8 9.74 -19.27 -5.36
C GLU A 8 9.51 -17.77 -5.20
N ILE A 9 10.47 -16.92 -5.61
CA ILE A 9 10.27 -15.47 -5.69
C ILE A 9 9.14 -15.14 -6.66
N ASP A 10 9.14 -15.72 -7.86
CA ASP A 10 8.09 -15.47 -8.87
C ASP A 10 6.70 -15.84 -8.31
N ARG A 11 6.60 -16.94 -7.55
CA ARG A 11 5.36 -17.36 -6.89
C ARG A 11 4.93 -16.35 -5.83
N ILE A 12 5.85 -15.88 -4.98
CA ILE A 12 5.57 -14.87 -3.95
C ILE A 12 5.16 -13.53 -4.59
N ASP A 13 5.82 -13.13 -5.68
CA ASP A 13 5.52 -11.89 -6.40
C ASP A 13 4.10 -11.90 -6.98
N GLN A 14 3.62 -13.05 -7.47
CA GLN A 14 2.23 -13.19 -7.90
C GLN A 14 1.22 -12.97 -6.77
N GLU A 15 1.51 -13.49 -5.57
CA GLU A 15 0.68 -13.25 -4.39
C GLU A 15 0.72 -11.77 -3.96
N ILE A 16 1.90 -11.14 -4.00
CA ILE A 16 2.06 -9.72 -3.68
C ILE A 16 1.25 -8.87 -4.66
N ILE A 17 1.30 -9.14 -5.96
CA ILE A 17 0.52 -8.41 -6.97
C ILE A 17 -0.97 -8.50 -6.68
N SER A 18 -1.49 -9.71 -6.45
CA SER A 18 -2.91 -9.92 -6.14
C SER A 18 -3.34 -9.16 -4.88
N LEU A 19 -2.52 -9.16 -3.82
CA LEU A 19 -2.78 -8.42 -2.60
C LEU A 19 -2.73 -6.90 -2.80
N LEU A 20 -1.83 -6.40 -3.64
CA LEU A 20 -1.73 -4.98 -3.96
C LEU A 20 -2.93 -4.49 -4.78
N GLU A 21 -3.42 -5.28 -5.73
CA GLU A 21 -4.65 -4.98 -6.48
C GLU A 21 -5.85 -4.89 -5.53
N ALA A 22 -6.07 -5.92 -4.70
CA ALA A 22 -7.15 -5.92 -3.72
C ALA A 22 -7.06 -4.73 -2.75
N ARG A 23 -5.84 -4.34 -2.34
CA ARG A 23 -5.62 -3.15 -1.53
C ARG A 23 -6.00 -1.87 -2.27
N LEU A 24 -5.68 -1.74 -3.56
CA LEU A 24 -6.02 -0.57 -4.37
C LEU A 24 -7.53 -0.43 -4.57
N ASP A 25 -8.26 -1.54 -4.70
CA ASP A 25 -9.73 -1.52 -4.78
C ASP A 25 -10.35 -0.95 -3.50
N VAL A 26 -9.95 -1.45 -2.33
CA VAL A 26 -10.40 -0.93 -1.03
C VAL A 26 -10.03 0.55 -0.87
N VAL A 27 -8.84 0.93 -1.33
CA VAL A 27 -8.39 2.33 -1.30
C VAL A 27 -9.30 3.22 -2.17
N ASN A 28 -9.73 2.76 -3.34
CA ASN A 28 -10.67 3.50 -4.18
C ASN A 28 -12.03 3.69 -3.48
N GLU A 29 -12.52 2.66 -2.79
CA GLU A 29 -13.75 2.76 -1.98
C GLU A 29 -13.61 3.80 -0.86
N VAL A 30 -12.49 3.78 -0.12
CA VAL A 30 -12.20 4.75 0.94
C VAL A 30 -12.20 6.18 0.38
N VAL A 31 -11.61 6.41 -0.79
CA VAL A 31 -11.66 7.73 -1.44
C VAL A 31 -13.08 8.14 -1.77
N GLY A 32 -13.89 7.23 -2.33
CA GLY A 32 -15.29 7.49 -2.65
C GLY A 32 -16.11 7.90 -1.42
N ILE A 33 -15.91 7.22 -0.28
CA ILE A 33 -16.56 7.58 0.99
C ILE A 33 -16.10 8.96 1.47
N LYS A 34 -14.78 9.23 1.46
CA LYS A 34 -14.24 10.54 1.87
C LYS A 34 -14.76 11.68 1.00
N GLU A 35 -14.92 11.46 -0.31
CA GLU A 35 -15.54 12.44 -1.23
C GLU A 35 -16.99 12.73 -0.84
N GLN A 36 -17.78 11.69 -0.52
CA GLN A 36 -19.18 11.83 -0.15
C GLN A 36 -19.37 12.54 1.20
N GLU A 37 -18.51 12.23 2.17
CA GLU A 37 -18.58 12.77 3.53
C GLU A 37 -17.77 14.08 3.72
N ASN A 38 -17.11 14.57 2.65
CA ASN A 38 -16.29 15.78 2.65
C ASN A 38 -15.14 15.74 3.69
N ILE A 39 -14.59 14.53 3.91
CA ILE A 39 -13.48 14.27 4.83
C ILE A 39 -12.16 14.56 4.11
N GLU A 40 -11.18 15.16 4.81
CA GLU A 40 -9.85 15.37 4.25
C GLU A 40 -9.19 14.05 3.80
N VAL A 41 -8.66 14.08 2.58
CA VAL A 41 -7.99 12.93 1.96
C VAL A 41 -6.71 12.58 2.73
N LEU A 42 -6.07 13.57 3.35
CA LEU A 42 -4.80 13.44 4.04
C LEU A 42 -5.01 12.99 5.51
N ASP A 43 -4.64 11.75 5.82
CA ASP A 43 -4.73 11.18 7.18
C ASP A 43 -3.34 10.68 7.60
N SER A 44 -2.48 11.62 7.98
CA SER A 44 -1.11 11.37 8.42
C SER A 44 -1.04 10.53 9.69
N ASP A 45 -2.03 10.66 10.57
CA ASP A 45 -2.13 9.87 11.80
C ASP A 45 -2.43 8.39 11.49
N ARG A 46 -3.28 8.13 10.49
CA ARG A 46 -3.53 6.77 10.01
C ARG A 46 -2.28 6.15 9.40
N GLU A 47 -1.52 6.90 8.61
CA GLU A 47 -0.26 6.43 8.01
C GLU A 47 0.75 6.02 9.08
N LYS A 48 0.94 6.88 10.10
CA LYS A 48 1.82 6.57 11.24
C LYS A 48 1.39 5.29 11.96
N LYS A 49 0.10 5.12 12.25
CA LYS A 49 -0.43 3.90 12.88
C LYS A 49 -0.19 2.64 12.05
N ILE A 50 -0.24 2.73 10.71
CA ILE A 50 0.07 1.58 9.84
C ILE A 50 1.56 1.23 9.95
N LEU A 51 2.45 2.22 9.88
CA LEU A 51 3.89 1.98 9.95
C LEU A 51 4.32 1.41 11.31
N ASP A 52 3.73 1.88 12.40
CA ASP A 52 3.95 1.32 13.73
C ASP A 52 3.47 -0.13 13.81
N LYS A 53 2.25 -0.40 13.29
CA LYS A 53 1.71 -1.77 13.21
C LYS A 53 2.60 -2.69 12.38
N VAL A 54 3.11 -2.23 11.25
CA VAL A 54 4.04 -2.99 10.40
C VAL A 54 5.27 -3.39 11.21
N GLY A 55 5.94 -2.44 11.88
CA GLY A 55 7.12 -2.72 12.71
C GLY A 55 6.86 -3.73 13.84
N MET A 56 5.66 -3.71 14.43
CA MET A 56 5.26 -4.69 15.44
C MET A 56 5.00 -6.09 14.84
N THR A 57 4.39 -6.15 13.64
CA THR A 57 3.94 -7.38 13.00
C THR A 57 5.07 -8.16 12.31
N VAL A 58 6.13 -7.48 11.86
CA VAL A 58 7.28 -8.17 11.26
C VAL A 58 7.92 -9.11 12.29
N ILE A 59 8.02 -10.39 11.95
CA ILE A 59 8.58 -11.44 12.80
C ILE A 59 10.11 -11.30 12.89
N ASN A 60 10.80 -11.27 11.74
CA ASN A 60 12.24 -11.03 11.72
C ASN A 60 12.53 -9.52 11.79
N LYS A 61 13.00 -9.06 12.95
CA LYS A 61 13.27 -7.64 13.19
C LYS A 61 14.35 -7.04 12.29
N GLU A 62 15.23 -7.86 11.71
CA GLU A 62 16.20 -7.39 10.70
C GLU A 62 15.51 -6.91 9.41
N TYR A 63 14.34 -7.45 9.08
CA TYR A 63 13.57 -7.04 7.89
C TYR A 63 12.65 -5.85 8.15
N ALA A 64 12.43 -5.48 9.42
CA ALA A 64 11.50 -4.42 9.78
C ALA A 64 11.83 -3.05 9.13
N PRO A 65 13.09 -2.60 9.04
CA PRO A 65 13.43 -1.35 8.36
C PRO A 65 13.04 -1.37 6.87
N VAL A 66 13.41 -2.44 6.16
CA VAL A 66 13.14 -2.60 4.72
C VAL A 66 11.64 -2.69 4.44
N ILE A 67 10.91 -3.48 5.23
CA ILE A 67 9.45 -3.63 5.07
C ILE A 67 8.74 -2.30 5.37
N LYS A 68 9.23 -1.52 6.34
CA LYS A 68 8.67 -0.20 6.65
C LYS A 68 8.83 0.77 5.48
N GLU A 69 10.01 0.81 4.86
CA GLU A 69 10.28 1.64 3.68
C GLU A 69 9.38 1.25 2.50
N LEU A 70 9.24 -0.04 2.21
CA LEU A 70 8.31 -0.52 1.18
C LEU A 70 6.86 -0.09 1.44
N TYR A 71 6.41 -0.13 2.70
CA TYR A 71 5.08 0.34 3.07
C TYR A 71 4.91 1.86 2.87
N GLN A 72 5.94 2.65 3.18
CA GLN A 72 5.92 4.10 2.94
C GLN A 72 5.79 4.42 1.45
N GLU A 73 6.59 3.77 0.61
CA GLU A 73 6.53 3.95 -0.84
C GLU A 73 5.19 3.49 -1.42
N MET A 74 4.66 2.35 -0.97
CA MET A 74 3.35 1.87 -1.37
C MET A 74 2.25 2.89 -1.04
N MET A 75 2.29 3.51 0.15
CA MET A 75 1.34 4.57 0.52
C MET A 75 1.49 5.80 -0.36
N ARG A 76 2.73 6.24 -0.63
CA ARG A 76 3.02 7.39 -1.50
C ARG A 76 2.44 7.17 -2.90
N VAL A 77 2.76 6.06 -3.54
CA VAL A 77 2.28 5.73 -4.89
C VAL A 77 0.75 5.57 -4.91
N SER A 78 0.15 4.99 -3.87
CA SER A 78 -1.32 4.90 -3.75
C SER A 78 -1.98 6.28 -3.73
N LYS A 79 -1.42 7.25 -2.98
CA LYS A 79 -1.92 8.63 -2.90
C LYS A 79 -1.79 9.37 -4.23
N GLU A 80 -0.66 9.18 -4.92
CA GLU A 80 -0.42 9.76 -6.24
C GLU A 80 -1.43 9.23 -7.27
N TYR A 81 -1.68 7.92 -7.26
CA TYR A 81 -2.68 7.28 -8.12
C TYR A 81 -4.08 7.87 -7.87
N GLN A 82 -4.51 7.97 -6.61
CA GLN A 82 -5.81 8.56 -6.25
C GLN A 82 -5.91 10.03 -6.69
N SER A 83 -4.89 10.83 -6.38
CA SER A 83 -4.82 12.25 -6.77
C SER A 83 -4.97 12.41 -8.28
N SER A 84 -4.32 11.55 -9.06
CA SER A 84 -4.42 11.58 -10.53
C SER A 84 -5.82 11.24 -11.06
N LYS A 85 -6.56 10.35 -10.38
CA LYS A 85 -7.95 10.01 -10.72
C LYS A 85 -8.92 11.15 -10.36
N LEU A 86 -8.73 11.79 -9.21
CA LEU A 86 -9.54 12.93 -8.77
C LEU A 86 -9.44 14.11 -9.74
N VAL A 87 -8.23 14.41 -10.24
CA VAL A 87 -8.01 15.48 -11.23
C VAL A 87 -8.71 15.19 -12.56
N LYS A 88 -8.74 13.92 -13.00
CA LYS A 88 -9.41 13.52 -14.25
C LYS A 88 -10.94 13.61 -14.18
N LYS A 89 -11.54 13.43 -13.00
CA LYS A 89 -13.01 13.47 -12.80
C LYS A 89 -13.57 14.91 -12.78
N LYS A 90 -12.70 15.92 -12.62
CA LYS A 90 -13.06 17.36 -12.62
C LYS A 90 -12.93 18.04 -14.00
N ARG A 91 -12.57 17.30 -15.05
CA ARG A 91 -12.52 17.78 -16.45
C ARG A 91 -13.69 17.19 -17.23
#